data_AF-A0A2N6CTD7-F1
#
_entry.id   AF-A0A2N6CTD7-F1
#
_cell.length_a   1.000
_cell.length_b   1.000
_cell.length_c   1.000
_cell.angle_alpha   90.00
_cell.angle_beta   90.00
_cell.angle_gamma   90.00
#
_symmetry.space_group_name_H-M   'P 1'
#
loop_
_entity.id
_entity.type
_entity.pdbx_description
1 polymer ?
#
loop_
_entity_poly.entity_id
_entity_poly.type
_entity_poly.pdbx_seq_one_letter_code
_entity_poly.pdbx_strand_id
1 'polypeptide(L)'
;MSCHNNSTAPGKNVNHITSSNQCEDCHSTNSWSGAVFDHSGITGNCSSCHNGEAETGLPSVHIATDNTCESCHSTNSWTPVTRVDHAAVQGTCASCHNGSTATGKGNNHIASSNQCEDCHSTNSWTGAVFDHSGVTGNCTSCHNGTQATGLSSNHIATDNTCESCHSTN
;
A
#
# COMPACT_ATOMS: atom_id res chain seq x y z
N MET A 1 -25.97 20.25 -35.36
CA MET A 1 -25.29 20.56 -36.63
C MET A 1 -24.26 19.46 -36.86
N SER A 2 -24.55 18.48 -37.72
CA SER A 2 -23.75 17.25 -37.86
C SER A 2 -22.81 17.37 -39.06
N CYS A 3 -21.52 17.54 -38.81
CA CYS A 3 -20.45 17.55 -39.82
C CYS A 3 -19.61 16.25 -39.84
N HIS A 4 -20.00 15.24 -39.06
CA HIS A 4 -19.22 14.01 -38.87
C HIS A 4 -19.91 12.83 -39.55
N ASN A 5 -19.54 12.57 -40.81
CA ASN A 5 -20.04 11.46 -41.63
C ASN A 5 -18.91 10.48 -42.04
N ASN A 6 -17.82 10.46 -41.29
CA ASN A 6 -16.64 9.61 -41.52
C ASN A 6 -15.93 9.87 -42.88
N SER A 7 -16.22 10.98 -43.56
CA SER A 7 -15.51 11.41 -44.78
C SER A 7 -14.90 12.81 -44.70
N THR A 8 -15.45 13.72 -43.88
CA THR A 8 -14.94 15.10 -43.71
C THR A 8 -14.23 15.39 -42.38
N ALA A 9 -14.41 14.55 -41.36
CA ALA A 9 -13.62 14.54 -40.12
C ALA A 9 -13.78 13.18 -39.42
N PRO A 10 -12.70 12.53 -38.95
CA PRO A 10 -12.81 11.27 -38.22
C PRO A 10 -13.58 11.50 -36.92
N GLY A 11 -14.61 10.67 -36.69
CA GLY A 11 -15.29 10.61 -35.39
C GLY A 11 -14.45 9.86 -34.36
N LYS A 12 -15.07 9.46 -33.25
CA LYS A 12 -14.44 8.60 -32.25
C LYS A 12 -13.99 7.29 -32.90
N ASN A 13 -12.70 6.98 -32.81
CA ASN A 13 -12.18 5.69 -33.24
C ASN A 13 -12.38 4.63 -32.16
N VAL A 14 -12.07 3.36 -32.47
CA VAL A 14 -12.19 2.21 -31.55
C VAL A 14 -11.38 2.36 -30.26
N ASN A 15 -10.30 3.14 -30.27
CA ASN A 15 -9.44 3.40 -29.10
C ASN A 15 -9.82 4.72 -28.40
N HIS A 16 -10.96 5.32 -28.76
CA HIS A 16 -11.44 6.54 -28.12
C HIS A 16 -12.17 6.18 -26.83
N ILE A 17 -11.86 6.92 -25.75
CA ILE A 17 -12.51 6.74 -24.46
C ILE A 17 -14.04 6.82 -24.58
N THR A 18 -14.75 6.03 -23.75
CA THR A 18 -16.22 6.12 -23.75
C THR A 18 -16.66 7.46 -23.16
N SER A 19 -17.27 8.32 -23.98
CA SER A 19 -17.68 9.67 -23.57
C SER A 19 -18.99 10.13 -24.26
N SER A 20 -19.54 11.26 -23.82
CA SER A 20 -20.66 11.95 -24.48
C SER A 20 -20.30 12.37 -25.91
N ASN A 21 -21.27 12.73 -26.75
CA ASN A 21 -20.99 13.29 -28.08
C ASN A 21 -20.64 14.79 -28.06
N GLN A 22 -20.30 15.34 -26.90
CA GLN A 22 -19.92 16.73 -26.73
C GLN A 22 -18.39 16.83 -26.71
N CYS A 23 -17.80 17.00 -27.89
CA CYS A 23 -16.35 16.89 -28.10
C CYS A 23 -15.57 17.98 -27.36
N GLU A 24 -16.16 19.17 -27.20
CA GLU A 24 -15.58 20.31 -26.49
C GLU A 24 -15.36 20.08 -24.99
N ASP A 25 -15.96 19.02 -24.42
CA ASP A 25 -15.71 18.60 -23.04
C ASP A 25 -14.26 18.11 -22.84
N CYS A 26 -13.59 17.68 -23.92
CA CYS A 26 -12.24 17.10 -23.86
C CYS A 26 -11.28 17.69 -24.90
N HIS A 27 -11.78 18.16 -26.05
CA HIS A 27 -10.97 18.66 -27.16
C HIS A 27 -11.18 20.16 -27.38
N SER A 28 -10.08 20.88 -27.61
CA SER A 28 -10.18 22.24 -28.15
C SER A 28 -10.29 22.19 -29.67
N THR A 29 -10.97 23.17 -30.27
CA THR A 29 -11.07 23.27 -31.74
C THR A 29 -9.72 23.50 -32.41
N ASN A 30 -8.70 23.96 -31.67
CA ASN A 30 -7.37 24.30 -32.17
C ASN A 30 -6.32 23.20 -31.92
N SER A 31 -6.60 22.22 -31.05
CA SER A 31 -5.74 21.08 -30.78
C SER A 31 -6.59 19.90 -30.35
N TRP A 32 -6.67 18.90 -31.23
CA TRP A 32 -7.38 17.64 -31.02
C TRP A 32 -6.50 16.56 -30.38
N SER A 33 -5.19 16.78 -30.32
CA SER A 33 -4.24 15.91 -29.62
C SER A 33 -4.08 16.30 -28.15
N GLY A 34 -3.94 15.32 -27.27
CA GLY A 34 -3.62 15.53 -25.85
C GLY A 34 -4.81 15.95 -24.99
N ALA A 35 -6.03 15.54 -25.34
CA ALA A 35 -7.20 15.71 -24.48
C ALA A 35 -6.93 15.12 -23.09
N VAL A 36 -7.18 15.92 -22.06
CA VAL A 36 -7.07 15.50 -20.66
C VAL A 36 -8.49 15.22 -20.18
N PHE A 37 -8.73 14.00 -19.71
CA PHE A 37 -10.01 13.63 -19.14
C PHE A 37 -10.12 14.11 -17.70
N ASP A 38 -11.16 14.87 -17.39
CA ASP A 38 -11.46 15.31 -16.02
C ASP A 38 -12.26 14.25 -15.27
N HIS A 39 -11.75 13.81 -14.12
CA HIS A 39 -12.40 12.82 -13.27
C HIS A 39 -13.38 13.44 -12.26
N SER A 40 -13.48 14.78 -12.17
CA SER A 40 -14.28 15.50 -11.15
C SER A 40 -15.79 15.18 -11.17
N GLY A 41 -16.31 14.72 -12.31
CA GLY A 41 -17.71 14.34 -12.50
C GLY A 41 -17.99 12.84 -12.43
N ILE A 42 -16.98 12.01 -12.20
CA ILE A 42 -17.15 10.54 -12.17
C ILE A 42 -17.75 10.11 -10.83
N THR A 43 -18.84 9.36 -10.91
CA THR A 43 -19.56 8.80 -9.74
C THR A 43 -19.48 7.28 -9.66
N GLY A 44 -18.97 6.61 -10.70
CA GLY A 44 -18.68 5.18 -10.70
C GLY A 44 -17.27 4.86 -10.21
N ASN A 45 -17.02 3.57 -9.93
CA ASN A 45 -15.70 3.10 -9.49
C ASN A 45 -14.72 3.10 -10.66
N CYS A 46 -13.42 3.27 -10.39
CA CYS A 46 -12.36 3.30 -11.41
C CYS A 46 -12.43 2.09 -12.36
N SER A 47 -12.67 0.89 -11.81
CA SER A 47 -12.73 -0.37 -12.56
C SER A 47 -13.92 -0.49 -13.51
N SER A 48 -14.92 0.41 -13.48
CA SER A 48 -15.97 0.43 -14.50
C SER A 48 -15.45 0.85 -15.87
N CYS A 49 -14.37 1.65 -15.90
CA CYS A 49 -13.71 2.11 -17.12
C CYS A 49 -12.32 1.47 -17.27
N HIS A 50 -11.51 1.46 -16.20
CA HIS A 50 -10.16 0.88 -16.15
C HIS A 50 -10.20 -0.63 -15.92
N ASN A 51 -10.78 -1.36 -16.87
CA ASN A 51 -10.99 -2.81 -16.79
C ASN A 51 -10.05 -3.62 -17.70
N GLY A 52 -9.16 -2.97 -18.44
CA GLY A 52 -8.25 -3.61 -19.40
C GLY A 52 -8.84 -3.78 -20.81
N GLU A 53 -10.13 -3.49 -20.99
CA GLU A 53 -10.83 -3.54 -22.29
C GLU A 53 -11.18 -2.14 -22.79
N ALA A 54 -11.94 -1.38 -21.99
CA ALA A 54 -12.34 -0.02 -22.33
C ALA A 54 -11.19 0.96 -22.13
N GLU A 55 -10.56 0.91 -20.96
CA GLU A 55 -9.35 1.64 -20.64
C GLU A 55 -8.33 0.73 -19.97
N THR A 56 -7.07 1.18 -19.95
CA THR A 56 -5.97 0.45 -19.29
C THR A 56 -6.36 0.17 -17.84
N GLY A 57 -6.41 -1.12 -17.49
CA GLY A 57 -6.66 -1.59 -16.13
C GLY A 57 -5.39 -1.70 -15.30
N LEU A 58 -5.38 -2.60 -14.32
CA LEU A 58 -4.20 -2.86 -13.49
C LEU A 58 -3.02 -3.35 -14.35
N PRO A 59 -1.87 -2.67 -14.31
CA PRO A 59 -0.66 -3.14 -14.98
C PRO A 59 -0.17 -4.47 -14.39
N SER A 60 0.52 -5.29 -15.19
CA SER A 60 1.11 -6.55 -14.73
C SER A 60 2.18 -6.38 -13.63
N VAL A 61 2.75 -5.18 -13.51
CA VAL A 61 3.73 -4.82 -12.47
C VAL A 61 3.09 -4.26 -11.19
N HIS A 62 1.76 -4.16 -11.15
CA HIS A 62 1.04 -3.70 -9.97
C HIS A 62 1.15 -4.73 -8.84
N ILE A 63 1.09 -4.27 -7.59
CA ILE A 63 0.97 -5.20 -6.44
C ILE A 63 -0.31 -6.03 -6.56
N ALA A 64 -0.31 -7.24 -6.02
CA ALA A 64 -1.54 -8.05 -6.00
C ALA A 64 -2.60 -7.38 -5.11
N THR A 65 -3.73 -7.02 -5.70
CA THR A 65 -4.85 -6.32 -5.04
C THR A 65 -6.17 -6.71 -5.71
N ASP A 66 -7.29 -6.37 -5.09
CA ASP A 66 -8.58 -6.35 -5.76
C ASP A 66 -8.71 -5.21 -6.79
N ASN A 67 -9.85 -5.12 -7.49
CA ASN A 67 -10.13 -4.06 -8.46
C ASN A 67 -10.74 -2.79 -7.82
N THR A 68 -10.51 -2.55 -6.53
CA THR A 68 -10.96 -1.37 -5.79
C THR A 68 -9.83 -0.35 -5.73
N CYS A 69 -9.62 0.39 -6.82
CA CYS A 69 -8.49 1.32 -6.97
C CYS A 69 -8.46 2.40 -5.88
N GLU A 70 -9.64 2.81 -5.41
CA GLU A 70 -9.87 3.84 -4.39
C GLU A 70 -9.35 3.44 -3.00
N SER A 71 -9.08 2.15 -2.77
CA SER A 71 -8.45 1.65 -1.56
C SER A 71 -7.01 2.17 -1.38
N CYS A 72 -6.38 2.60 -2.47
CA CYS A 72 -4.97 3.02 -2.52
C CYS A 72 -4.75 4.35 -3.25
N HIS A 73 -5.49 4.60 -4.32
CA HIS A 73 -5.31 5.75 -5.20
C HIS A 73 -6.40 6.79 -4.99
N SER A 74 -6.05 8.05 -5.28
CA SER A 74 -7.03 9.13 -5.45
C SER A 74 -6.81 9.80 -6.80
N THR A 75 -7.87 10.35 -7.39
CA THR A 75 -7.79 11.08 -8.66
C THR A 75 -6.90 12.32 -8.57
N ASN A 76 -6.81 12.93 -7.38
CA ASN A 76 -5.96 14.10 -7.12
C ASN A 76 -4.50 13.75 -6.79
N SER A 77 -4.23 12.50 -6.39
CA SER A 77 -2.90 12.02 -6.03
C SER A 77 -2.82 10.54 -6.38
N TRP A 78 -2.64 10.28 -7.68
CA TRP A 78 -2.55 8.92 -8.20
C TRP A 78 -1.22 8.28 -7.82
N THR A 79 -0.13 9.04 -7.89
CA THR A 79 1.22 8.64 -7.48
C THR A 79 1.96 9.79 -6.81
N PRO A 80 2.76 9.54 -5.76
CA PRO A 80 2.97 8.24 -5.11
C PRO A 80 1.75 7.80 -4.28
N VAL A 81 1.58 6.49 -4.12
CA VAL A 81 0.59 5.93 -3.19
C VAL A 81 1.07 6.20 -1.77
N THR A 82 0.23 6.85 -0.95
CA THR A 82 0.56 7.23 0.43
C THR A 82 -0.22 6.45 1.48
N ARG A 83 -1.26 5.73 1.07
CA ARG A 83 -2.08 4.88 1.94
C ARG A 83 -2.52 3.64 1.16
N VAL A 84 -2.63 2.53 1.86
CA VAL A 84 -3.16 1.27 1.35
C VAL A 84 -4.18 0.74 2.36
N ASP A 85 -5.34 0.31 1.88
CA ASP A 85 -6.21 -0.57 2.67
C ASP A 85 -5.66 -2.00 2.63
N HIS A 86 -5.26 -2.53 3.78
CA HIS A 86 -4.68 -3.87 3.85
C HIS A 86 -5.71 -4.97 3.56
N ALA A 87 -7.01 -4.68 3.60
CA ALA A 87 -8.05 -5.63 3.20
C ALA A 87 -8.14 -5.80 1.67
N ALA A 88 -7.63 -4.83 0.90
CA ALA A 88 -7.66 -4.85 -0.56
C ALA A 88 -6.45 -5.57 -1.19
N VAL A 89 -5.34 -5.69 -0.45
CA VAL A 89 -4.10 -6.31 -0.96
C VAL A 89 -4.01 -7.80 -0.65
N GLN A 90 -3.24 -8.52 -1.47
CA GLN A 90 -3.02 -9.95 -1.33
C GLN A 90 -1.54 -10.27 -1.14
N GLY A 91 -1.24 -11.25 -0.30
CA GLY A 91 0.12 -11.70 0.00
C GLY A 91 0.43 -11.63 1.49
N THR A 92 1.71 -11.85 1.81
CA THR A 92 2.22 -11.74 3.18
C THR A 92 2.70 -10.32 3.47
N CYS A 93 2.80 -9.95 4.75
CA CYS A 93 3.39 -8.66 5.13
C CYS A 93 4.79 -8.49 4.54
N ALA A 94 5.64 -9.52 4.65
CA ALA A 94 7.02 -9.48 4.17
C ALA A 94 7.16 -9.46 2.64
N SER A 95 6.18 -9.94 1.87
CA SER A 95 6.24 -9.83 0.40
C SER A 95 6.14 -8.39 -0.09
N CYS A 96 5.49 -7.50 0.66
CA CYS A 96 5.37 -6.08 0.32
C CYS A 96 6.32 -5.20 1.16
N HIS A 97 6.41 -5.44 2.47
CA HIS A 97 7.29 -4.72 3.40
C HIS A 97 8.73 -5.25 3.37
N ASN A 98 9.32 -5.21 2.18
CA ASN A 98 10.64 -5.76 1.87
C ASN A 98 11.73 -4.68 1.74
N GLY A 99 11.39 -3.40 1.97
CA GLY A 99 12.29 -2.26 1.83
C GLY A 99 12.38 -1.67 0.42
N SER A 100 11.78 -2.33 -0.58
CA SER A 100 11.68 -1.83 -1.96
C SER A 100 10.26 -1.42 -2.31
N THR A 101 9.26 -2.30 -2.09
CA THR A 101 7.85 -1.99 -2.40
C THR A 101 7.22 -1.14 -1.30
N ALA A 102 7.43 -1.53 -0.05
CA ALA A 102 7.03 -0.78 1.14
C ALA A 102 8.12 -0.90 2.22
N THR A 103 8.08 0.00 3.19
CA THR A 103 9.03 0.04 4.30
C THR A 103 9.00 -1.28 5.07
N GLY A 104 10.15 -1.95 5.17
CA GLY A 104 10.30 -3.17 5.97
C GLY A 104 10.58 -2.91 7.45
N LYS A 105 11.09 -3.94 8.13
CA LYS A 105 11.60 -3.83 9.51
C LYS A 105 12.72 -2.78 9.59
N GLY A 106 12.58 -1.83 10.51
CA GLY A 106 13.62 -0.83 10.77
C GLY A 106 14.80 -1.40 11.56
N ASN A 107 15.90 -0.64 11.64
CA ASN A 107 17.12 -1.06 12.36
C ASN A 107 16.91 -1.33 13.85
N ASN A 108 15.91 -0.70 14.47
CA ASN A 108 15.57 -0.87 15.88
C ASN A 108 14.49 -1.94 16.11
N HIS A 109 14.10 -2.68 15.06
CA HIS A 109 13.16 -3.77 15.20
C HIS A 109 13.83 -4.97 15.89
N ILE A 110 13.13 -5.59 16.84
CA ILE A 110 13.62 -6.80 17.50
C ILE A 110 13.86 -7.92 16.48
N ALA A 111 14.92 -8.71 16.68
CA ALA A 111 15.17 -9.88 15.85
C ALA A 111 13.97 -10.85 15.93
N SER A 112 13.36 -11.13 14.77
CA SER A 112 12.08 -11.85 14.67
C SER A 112 11.93 -12.51 13.30
N SER A 113 11.08 -13.53 13.21
CA SER A 113 10.67 -14.15 11.94
C SER A 113 9.92 -13.13 11.06
N ASN A 114 9.68 -13.47 9.80
CA ASN A 114 8.91 -12.62 8.88
C ASN A 114 7.38 -12.84 8.96
N GLN A 115 6.90 -13.53 9.98
CA GLN A 115 5.47 -13.60 10.33
C GLN A 115 5.12 -12.39 11.19
N CYS A 116 4.73 -11.31 10.54
CA CYS A 116 4.47 -10.03 11.20
C CYS A 116 3.23 -10.11 12.09
N GLU A 117 2.26 -10.93 11.68
CA GLU A 117 0.98 -11.20 12.34
C GLU A 117 1.12 -11.83 13.73
N ASP A 118 2.29 -12.40 14.06
CA ASP A 118 2.58 -12.91 15.41
C ASP A 118 2.64 -11.77 16.45
N CYS A 119 2.91 -10.54 16.01
CA CYS A 119 3.14 -9.38 16.87
C CYS A 119 2.28 -8.16 16.49
N HIS A 120 1.96 -8.00 15.20
CA HIS A 120 1.29 -6.83 14.65
C HIS A 120 -0.07 -7.19 14.06
N SER A 121 -0.99 -6.22 14.07
CA SER A 121 -2.21 -6.28 13.26
C SER A 121 -2.27 -5.09 12.33
N THR A 122 -3.02 -5.22 11.24
CA THR A 122 -3.25 -4.12 10.28
C THR A 122 -4.01 -2.95 10.89
N ASN A 123 -4.79 -3.19 11.95
CA ASN A 123 -5.56 -2.17 12.68
C ASN A 123 -4.80 -1.56 13.86
N SER A 124 -3.80 -2.25 14.39
CA SER A 124 -2.94 -1.78 15.49
C SER A 124 -1.51 -2.21 15.21
N TRP A 125 -0.84 -1.44 14.35
CA TRP A 125 0.54 -1.72 13.96
C TRP A 125 1.54 -1.37 15.07
N THR A 126 1.26 -0.32 15.84
CA THR A 126 2.08 0.08 17.00
C THR A 126 1.66 -0.67 18.26
N GLY A 127 2.59 -0.78 19.21
CA GLY A 127 2.32 -1.45 20.50
C GLY A 127 2.30 -2.96 20.43
N ALA A 128 3.03 -3.56 19.48
CA ALA A 128 3.18 -5.00 19.37
C ALA A 128 3.61 -5.62 20.71
N VAL A 129 2.97 -6.73 21.05
CA VAL A 129 3.29 -7.52 22.25
C VAL A 129 4.14 -8.70 21.80
N PHE A 130 5.28 -8.89 22.47
CA PHE A 130 6.15 -10.02 22.23
C PHE A 130 5.87 -11.12 23.27
N ASP A 131 5.54 -12.31 22.79
CA ASP A 131 5.38 -13.50 23.63
C ASP A 131 6.74 -14.17 23.86
N HIS A 132 7.09 -14.36 25.13
CA HIS A 132 8.35 -14.99 25.54
C HIS A 132 8.28 -16.53 25.59
N SER A 133 7.12 -17.15 25.37
CA SER A 133 6.89 -18.59 25.54
C SER A 133 7.81 -19.50 24.70
N GLY A 134 8.37 -18.97 23.60
CA GLY A 134 9.31 -19.67 22.71
C GLY A 134 10.78 -19.30 22.89
N VAL A 135 11.13 -18.43 23.84
CA VAL A 135 12.50 -17.93 24.01
C VAL A 135 13.35 -18.96 24.75
N THR A 136 14.38 -19.47 24.08
CA THR A 136 15.35 -20.42 24.67
C THR A 136 16.74 -19.80 24.89
N GLY A 137 16.92 -18.52 24.56
CA GLY A 137 18.16 -17.77 24.76
C GLY A 137 18.22 -17.03 26.09
N ASN A 138 19.40 -16.58 26.49
CA ASN A 138 19.59 -15.81 27.74
C ASN A 138 18.94 -14.42 27.64
N CYS A 139 18.26 -13.95 28.68
CA CYS A 139 17.59 -12.65 28.69
C CYS A 139 18.47 -11.47 28.21
N THR A 140 19.74 -11.46 28.63
CA THR A 140 20.71 -10.40 28.31
C THR A 140 21.14 -10.36 26.85
N SER A 141 20.91 -11.43 26.05
CA SER A 141 21.21 -11.37 24.62
C SER A 141 20.31 -10.37 23.89
N CYS A 142 19.08 -10.16 24.40
CA CYS A 142 18.11 -9.22 23.83
C CYS A 142 17.94 -7.96 24.71
N HIS A 143 17.87 -8.11 26.04
CA HIS A 143 17.74 -7.01 27.00
C HIS A 143 19.10 -6.35 27.31
N ASN A 144 19.75 -5.84 26.26
CA ASN A 144 21.08 -5.22 26.31
C ASN A 144 21.05 -3.68 26.19
N GLY A 145 19.86 -3.07 26.19
CA GLY A 145 19.69 -1.62 26.04
C GLY A 145 19.74 -1.12 24.59
N THR A 146 20.01 -2.00 23.63
CA THR A 146 19.94 -1.68 22.19
C THR A 146 18.75 -2.37 21.51
N GLN A 147 18.59 -3.68 21.69
CA GLN A 147 17.51 -4.45 21.06
C GLN A 147 16.22 -4.42 21.87
N ALA A 148 16.33 -4.60 23.19
CA ALA A 148 15.26 -4.42 24.15
C ALA A 148 15.80 -3.67 25.38
N THR A 149 14.88 -3.11 26.17
CA THR A 149 15.21 -2.41 27.41
C THR A 149 16.05 -3.32 28.31
N GLY A 150 17.29 -2.93 28.59
CA GLY A 150 18.16 -3.64 29.52
C GLY A 150 17.93 -3.26 30.97
N LEU A 151 18.90 -3.60 31.82
CA LEU A 151 18.90 -3.18 33.22
C LEU A 151 18.89 -1.65 33.32
N SER A 152 17.89 -1.11 34.00
CA SER A 152 17.82 0.35 34.25
C SER A 152 18.86 0.78 35.28
N SER A 153 19.15 2.09 35.34
CA SER A 153 20.05 2.66 36.35
C SER A 153 19.59 2.45 37.79
N ASN A 154 18.29 2.20 37.99
CA ASN A 154 17.69 1.94 39.30
C ASN A 154 17.56 0.45 39.62
N HIS A 155 18.07 -0.42 38.74
CA HIS A 155 18.08 -1.85 39.02
C HIS A 155 19.01 -2.14 40.19
N ILE A 156 18.60 -3.06 41.07
CA ILE A 156 19.48 -3.55 42.14
C ILE A 156 20.74 -4.19 41.53
N ALA A 157 21.88 -4.14 42.22
CA ALA A 157 23.06 -4.82 41.75
C ALA A 157 22.82 -6.35 41.72
N THR A 158 22.83 -6.94 40.54
CA THR A 158 22.69 -8.40 40.33
C THR A 158 23.77 -8.90 39.36
N ASP A 159 23.94 -10.21 39.30
CA ASP A 159 24.57 -10.84 38.15
C ASP A 159 23.57 -10.90 36.96
N ASN A 160 24.03 -11.39 35.81
CA ASN A 160 23.24 -11.46 34.58
C ASN A 160 22.28 -12.67 34.52
N THR A 161 21.90 -13.26 35.67
CA THR A 161 21.01 -14.42 35.77
C THR A 161 19.57 -13.97 36.02
N CYS A 162 18.95 -13.37 35.00
CA CYS A 162 17.66 -12.69 35.10
C CYS A 162 16.52 -13.58 35.64
N GLU A 163 16.54 -14.86 35.32
CA GLU A 163 15.51 -15.86 35.65
C GLU A 163 15.46 -16.16 37.16
N SER A 164 16.49 -15.76 37.91
CA SER A 164 16.51 -15.89 39.37
C SER A 164 15.54 -14.93 40.06
N CYS A 165 15.14 -13.85 39.38
CA CYS A 165 14.27 -12.79 39.91
C CYS A 165 13.06 -12.50 39.03
N HIS A 166 13.16 -12.73 37.71
CA HIS A 166 12.12 -12.44 36.74
C HIS A 166 11.55 -13.70 36.10
N SER A 167 10.27 -13.66 35.75
CA SER A 167 9.60 -14.67 34.94
C SER A 167 9.17 -14.07 33.61
N THR A 168 9.27 -14.86 32.54
CA THR A 168 8.72 -14.55 31.22
C THR A 168 7.21 -14.77 31.24
N ASN A 169 6.43 -13.69 31.27
CA ASN A 169 5.00 -13.75 30.97
C ASN A 169 4.75 -13.50 29.48
#